data_AF-A0A1L6HWT2-F1
#
_entry.id   AF-A0A1L6HWT2-F1
#
_cell.length_a   1.000
_cell.length_b   1.000
_cell.length_c   1.000
_cell.angle_alpha   90.00
_cell.angle_beta   90.00
_cell.angle_gamma   90.00
#
_symmetry.space_group_name_H-M   'P 1'
#
loop_
_entity.id
_entity.type
_entity.pdbx_description
1 polymer ?
#
loop_
_entity_poly.entity_id
_entity_poly.type
_entity_poly.pdbx_seq_one_letter_code
_entity_poly.pdbx_strand_id
1 'polypeptide(L)'
;MDEFDNVAAQLGAAHTIAMTKLDLASAEQRRLARESIVGFNPLAQVVDADSVRDRAREAFGDTQADPLHEWTAPSFQRESRRALLHPRVRIFCARSRDTPDWEQTLDWMENISGALGECANPVQT
;
A
#
# COMPACT_ATOMS: atom_id res chain seq x y z
N MET A 1 -12.64 -15.25 11.86
CA MET A 1 -11.85 -14.34 11.03
C MET A 1 -10.65 -15.14 10.60
N ASP A 2 -10.49 -15.36 9.31
CA ASP A 2 -9.50 -16.31 8.80
C ASP A 2 -8.09 -15.71 8.89
N GLU A 3 -7.06 -16.55 9.09
CA GLU A 3 -5.66 -16.10 9.20
C GLU A 3 -5.23 -15.27 7.99
N PHE A 4 -5.76 -15.60 6.82
CA PHE A 4 -5.56 -14.89 5.57
C PHE A 4 -6.13 -13.45 5.57
N ASP A 5 -7.32 -13.25 6.16
CA ASP A 5 -7.92 -11.92 6.29
C ASP A 5 -7.05 -10.99 7.15
N ASN A 6 -6.46 -11.55 8.22
CA ASN A 6 -5.59 -10.80 9.12
C ASN A 6 -4.28 -10.41 8.42
N VAL A 7 -3.69 -11.32 7.65
CA VAL A 7 -2.48 -11.02 6.85
C VAL A 7 -2.77 -9.93 5.81
N ALA A 8 -3.91 -9.98 5.12
CA ALA A 8 -4.27 -8.96 4.14
C ALA A 8 -4.47 -7.58 4.78
N ALA A 9 -5.11 -7.52 5.95
CA ALA A 9 -5.29 -6.27 6.70
C ALA A 9 -3.95 -5.69 7.16
N GLN A 10 -3.06 -6.53 7.70
CA GLN A 10 -1.71 -6.11 8.11
C GLN A 10 -0.89 -5.60 6.92
N LEU A 11 -0.93 -6.31 5.79
CA LEU A 11 -0.19 -5.91 4.59
C LEU A 11 -0.73 -4.61 3.99
N GLY A 12 -2.04 -4.37 4.08
CA GLY A 12 -2.69 -3.18 3.53
C GLY A 12 -2.49 -1.92 4.37
N ALA A 13 -2.32 -2.09 5.69
CA ALA A 13 -2.08 -0.99 6.62
C ALA A 13 -0.58 -0.72 6.88
N ALA A 14 0.31 -1.59 6.41
CA ALA A 14 1.74 -1.44 6.64
C ALA A 14 2.31 -0.21 5.92
N HIS A 15 3.04 0.61 6.65
CA HIS A 15 3.86 1.69 6.08
C HIS A 15 5.18 1.16 5.53
N THR A 16 5.72 0.11 6.16
CA THR A 16 6.97 -0.53 5.78
C THR A 16 6.80 -2.05 5.77
N ILE A 17 7.20 -2.69 4.68
CA ILE A 17 7.13 -4.15 4.51
C ILE A 17 8.55 -4.66 4.30
N ALA A 18 9.08 -5.35 5.32
CA ALA A 18 10.41 -5.95 5.28
C ALA A 18 10.36 -7.39 4.75
N MET A 19 11.04 -7.63 3.62
CA MET A 19 11.12 -8.96 3.02
C MET A 19 12.19 -9.81 3.73
N THR A 20 11.82 -11.02 4.16
CA THR A 20 12.73 -11.92 4.90
C THR A 20 13.09 -13.17 4.09
N LYS A 21 14.04 -13.97 4.59
CA LYS A 21 14.51 -15.23 3.95
C LYS A 21 15.04 -15.04 2.53
N LEU A 22 15.62 -13.87 2.26
CA LEU A 22 16.14 -13.52 0.94
C LEU A 22 17.31 -14.41 0.53
N ASP A 23 18.08 -14.93 1.50
CA ASP A 23 19.16 -15.90 1.31
C ASP A 23 18.72 -17.20 0.63
N LEU A 24 17.44 -17.57 0.76
CA LEU A 24 16.85 -18.76 0.14
C LEU A 24 16.14 -18.45 -1.19
N ALA A 25 15.94 -17.17 -1.51
CA ALA A 25 15.20 -16.74 -2.69
C ALA A 25 16.15 -16.34 -3.81
N SER A 26 15.90 -16.86 -5.01
CA SER A 26 16.59 -16.41 -6.23
C SER A 26 16.25 -14.95 -6.53
N ALA A 27 17.10 -14.28 -7.30
CA ALA A 27 16.86 -12.88 -7.71
C ALA A 27 15.49 -12.71 -8.39
N GLU A 28 15.05 -13.69 -9.18
CA GLU A 28 13.74 -13.67 -9.84
C GLU A 28 12.59 -13.81 -8.84
N GLN A 29 12.71 -14.69 -7.84
CA GLN A 29 11.70 -14.82 -6.79
C GLN A 29 11.57 -13.55 -5.96
N ARG A 30 12.69 -12.88 -5.67
CA ARG A 30 12.70 -11.59 -4.97
C ARG A 30 12.00 -10.51 -5.79
N ARG A 31 12.29 -10.42 -7.09
CA ARG A 31 11.65 -9.48 -8.02
C ARG A 31 10.13 -9.66 -8.07
N LEU A 32 9.67 -10.90 -8.26
CA LEU A 32 8.23 -11.22 -8.32
C LEU A 32 7.51 -10.94 -6.98
N ALA A 33 8.16 -11.25 -5.85
CA ALA A 33 7.60 -10.95 -4.54
C ALA A 33 7.49 -9.44 -4.31
N ARG A 34 8.51 -8.66 -4.71
CA ARG A 34 8.48 -7.20 -4.64
C ARG A 34 7.34 -6.63 -5.50
N GLU A 35 7.19 -7.09 -6.73
CA GLU A 35 6.11 -6.66 -7.63
C GLU A 35 4.73 -6.99 -7.06
N SER A 36 4.58 -8.15 -6.42
CA SER A 36 3.33 -8.55 -5.75
C SER A 36 3.00 -7.65 -4.57
N ILE A 37 4.00 -7.31 -3.74
CA ILE A 37 3.81 -6.41 -2.58
C ILE A 37 3.44 -5.00 -3.05
N VAL A 38 4.17 -4.44 -4.02
CA VAL A 38 3.89 -3.10 -4.58
C VAL A 38 2.52 -3.07 -5.25
N GLY A 39 2.13 -4.14 -5.92
CA GLY A 39 0.79 -4.28 -6.50
C GLY A 39 -0.32 -4.36 -5.46
N PHE A 40 -0.03 -4.88 -4.27
CA PHE A 40 -0.97 -5.00 -3.16
C PHE A 40 -1.08 -3.69 -2.38
N ASN A 41 0.04 -3.18 -1.84
CA ASN A 41 0.12 -1.93 -1.10
C ASN A 41 1.15 -0.99 -1.76
N PRO A 42 0.70 -0.15 -2.71
CA PRO A 42 1.55 0.84 -3.39
C PRO A 42 2.07 1.95 -2.46
N LEU A 43 1.54 2.07 -1.24
CA LEU A 43 1.92 3.08 -0.26
C LEU A 43 3.05 2.60 0.66
N ALA A 44 3.30 1.29 0.71
CA ALA A 44 4.31 0.74 1.58
C ALA A 44 5.72 0.89 1.00
N GLN A 45 6.67 1.26 1.85
CA GLN A 45 8.09 1.10 1.57
C GLN A 45 8.46 -0.39 1.63
N VAL A 46 8.95 -0.95 0.52
CA VAL A 46 9.42 -2.34 0.47
C VAL A 46 10.92 -2.40 0.70
N VAL A 47 11.33 -3.10 1.76
CA VAL A 47 12.73 -3.24 2.18
C VAL A 47 13.21 -4.66 1.88
N ASP A 48 14.16 -4.80 0.96
CA ASP A 48 14.70 -6.08 0.47
C ASP A 48 16.23 -6.13 0.43
N ALA A 49 16.90 -5.31 1.24
CA ALA A 49 18.36 -5.32 1.38
C ALA A 49 18.91 -6.72 1.68
N ASP A 50 20.06 -7.08 1.09
CA ASP A 50 20.69 -8.40 1.23
C ASP A 50 21.11 -8.71 2.67
N SER A 51 21.75 -7.74 3.31
CA SER A 51 22.25 -7.83 4.68
C SER A 51 21.12 -7.64 5.68
N VAL A 52 21.05 -8.54 6.67
CA VAL A 52 20.06 -8.45 7.77
C VAL A 52 20.17 -7.14 8.53
N ARG A 53 21.41 -6.63 8.71
CA ARG A 53 21.67 -5.37 9.40
C ARG A 53 21.12 -4.18 8.63
N ASP A 54 21.38 -4.13 7.32
CA ASP A 54 20.93 -3.02 6.48
C ASP A 54 19.41 -3.03 6.34
N ARG A 55 18.82 -4.23 6.20
CA ARG A 55 17.37 -4.42 6.20
C ARG A 55 16.71 -3.92 7.48
N ALA A 56 17.27 -4.27 8.65
CA ALA A 56 16.72 -3.81 9.93
C ALA A 56 16.83 -2.27 10.04
N ARG A 57 17.97 -1.70 9.65
CA ARG A 57 18.16 -0.25 9.66
C ARG A 57 17.17 0.46 8.74
N GLU A 58 16.92 -0.06 7.54
CA GLU A 58 15.96 0.51 6.60
C GLU A 58 14.51 0.30 7.03
N ALA A 59 14.18 -0.85 7.63
CA ALA A 59 12.83 -1.16 8.08
C ALA A 59 12.38 -0.33 9.29
N PHE A 60 13.32 -0.01 10.18
CA PHE A 60 13.07 0.76 11.42
C PHE A 60 13.67 2.16 11.40
N GLY A 61 14.26 2.57 10.28
CA GLY A 61 14.75 3.94 10.12
C GLY A 61 13.58 4.91 10.15
N ASP A 62 13.77 6.08 10.75
CA ASP A 62 12.76 7.14 10.73
C ASP A 62 12.57 7.64 9.29
N THR A 63 11.54 7.10 8.61
CA THR A 63 11.05 7.65 7.34
C THR A 63 10.33 9.00 7.54
N GLN A 64 10.19 9.47 8.79
CA GLN A 64 9.57 10.75 9.17
C GLN A 64 10.42 11.99 8.82
N ALA A 65 11.65 11.84 8.33
CA ALA A 65 12.58 12.96 8.16
C ALA A 65 12.56 13.64 6.77
N ASP A 66 11.69 13.22 5.85
CA ASP A 66 11.52 13.96 4.58
C ASP A 66 10.04 14.32 4.33
N PRO A 67 9.60 15.54 4.70
CA PRO A 67 8.27 16.04 4.37
C PRO A 67 8.05 16.18 2.84
N LEU A 68 9.10 15.96 2.05
CA LEU A 68 9.10 15.93 0.59
C LEU A 68 9.67 14.61 0.07
N HIS A 69 9.42 13.46 0.73
CA HIS A 69 9.50 12.23 -0.03
C HIS A 69 8.47 12.35 -1.14
N GLU A 70 8.97 12.76 -2.32
CA GLU A 70 8.23 12.99 -3.54
C GLU A 70 7.59 11.65 -3.84
N TRP A 71 6.38 11.46 -3.30
CA TRP A 71 5.63 10.24 -3.47
C TRP A 71 5.18 10.26 -4.91
N THR A 72 6.07 9.83 -5.78
CA THR A 72 5.73 9.44 -7.13
C THR A 72 4.84 8.24 -6.95
N ALA A 73 3.52 8.48 -7.00
CA ALA A 73 2.54 7.42 -7.10
C ALA A 73 3.12 6.40 -8.11
N PRO A 74 3.39 5.15 -7.67
CA PRO A 74 3.96 4.14 -8.55
C PRO A 74 3.14 4.16 -9.83
N SER A 75 3.78 4.10 -11.00
CA SER A 75 3.06 4.03 -12.27
C SER A 75 2.05 2.90 -12.13
N PHE A 76 0.78 3.25 -11.90
CA PHE A 76 -0.26 2.30 -11.56
C PHE A 76 -0.53 1.57 -12.87
N GLN A 77 0.29 0.55 -13.16
CA GLN A 77 0.14 -0.22 -14.36
C GLN A 77 -1.25 -0.83 -14.28
N ARG A 78 -2.05 -0.56 -15.32
CA ARG A 78 -3.43 -1.03 -15.46
C ARG A 78 -3.53 -2.55 -15.29
N GLU A 79 -2.41 -3.27 -15.46
CA GLU A 79 -2.25 -4.70 -15.21
C GLU A 79 -2.41 -5.14 -13.74
N SER A 80 -2.33 -4.25 -12.73
CA SER A 80 -2.46 -4.64 -11.30
C SER A 80 -3.86 -5.10 -10.88
N ARG A 81 -4.82 -5.24 -11.82
CA ARG A 81 -6.15 -5.82 -11.58
C ARG A 81 -6.09 -7.21 -10.91
N ARG A 82 -4.97 -7.93 -11.06
CA ARG A 82 -4.77 -9.24 -10.43
C ARG A 82 -4.02 -9.20 -9.09
N ALA A 83 -3.55 -8.04 -8.62
CA ALA A 83 -2.91 -7.90 -7.31
C ALA A 83 -3.89 -7.44 -6.21
N LEU A 84 -5.09 -6.99 -6.60
CA LEU A 84 -6.20 -6.60 -5.71
C LEU A 84 -7.11 -7.80 -5.37
N LEU A 85 -6.54 -8.97 -5.08
CA LEU A 85 -7.29 -10.24 -4.95
C LEU A 85 -8.00 -10.41 -3.62
N HIS A 86 -7.95 -9.45 -2.68
CA HIS A 86 -8.69 -9.59 -1.43
C HIS A 86 -10.15 -9.14 -1.62
N PRO A 87 -11.16 -10.02 -1.46
CA PRO A 87 -12.56 -9.66 -1.71
C PRO A 87 -13.06 -8.52 -0.81
N ARG A 88 -12.42 -8.30 0.36
CA ARG A 88 -12.84 -7.32 1.37
C ARG A 88 -11.95 -6.08 1.51
N VAL A 89 -10.73 -6.08 0.95
CA VAL A 89 -9.78 -4.95 1.08
C VAL A 89 -9.34 -4.53 -0.30
N ARG A 90 -9.61 -3.27 -0.66
CA ARG A 90 -9.24 -2.69 -1.95
C ARG A 90 -8.50 -1.39 -1.72
N ILE A 91 -7.35 -1.25 -2.36
CA ILE A 91 -6.55 -0.03 -2.30
C ILE A 91 -6.75 0.71 -3.63
N PHE A 92 -7.14 1.98 -3.52
CA PHE A 92 -7.37 2.87 -4.65
C PHE A 92 -6.39 4.04 -4.58
N CYS A 93 -5.79 4.40 -5.71
CA CYS A 93 -5.00 5.61 -5.84
C CYS A 93 -5.76 6.58 -6.75
N ALA A 94 -6.07 7.76 -6.23
CA ALA A 94 -6.64 8.85 -7.01
C ALA A 94 -5.55 9.85 -7.36
N ARG A 95 -5.52 10.28 -8.61
CA ARG A 95 -4.62 11.33 -9.10
C ARG A 95 -5.45 12.45 -9.69
N SER A 96 -5.29 13.66 -9.14
CA SER A 96 -5.88 14.85 -9.75
C SER A 96 -5.11 15.22 -11.02
N ARG A 97 -5.84 15.65 -12.06
CA ARG A 97 -5.23 16.17 -13.29
C ARG A 97 -4.77 17.61 -13.14
N ASP A 98 -5.51 18.38 -12.35
CA ASP A 98 -5.23 19.77 -12.02
C ASP A 98 -4.74 19.87 -10.57
N THR A 99 -4.18 21.02 -10.17
CA THR A 99 -3.81 21.28 -8.77
C THR A 99 -5.04 21.86 -8.05
N PRO A 100 -5.83 21.05 -7.32
CA PRO A 100 -6.98 21.57 -6.60
C PRO A 100 -6.51 22.54 -5.51
N ASP A 101 -7.35 23.51 -5.17
CA ASP A 101 -7.14 24.27 -3.95
C ASP A 101 -7.42 23.38 -2.72
N TRP A 102 -7.07 23.91 -1.55
CA TRP A 102 -7.20 23.16 -0.30
C TRP A 102 -8.65 22.86 0.06
N GLU A 103 -9.57 23.78 -0.22
CA GLU A 103 -11.00 23.62 0.08
C GLU A 103 -11.61 22.52 -0.78
N GLN A 104 -11.32 22.50 -2.08
CA GLN A 104 -11.73 21.44 -3.00
C GLN A 104 -11.17 20.07 -2.60
N THR A 105 -9.95 20.03 -2.08
CA THR A 105 -9.34 18.79 -1.59
C THR A 105 -10.06 18.26 -0.35
N LEU A 106 -10.40 19.15 0.59
CA LEU A 106 -11.16 18.81 1.79
C LEU A 106 -12.58 18.33 1.45
N ASP A 107 -13.31 19.07 0.62
CA ASP A 107 -14.64 18.70 0.15
C ASP A 107 -14.61 17.32 -0.52
N TRP A 108 -13.61 17.07 -1.36
CA TRP A 108 -13.46 15.77 -2.01
C TRP A 108 -13.20 14.64 -1.01
N MET A 109 -12.34 14.85 -0.01
CA MET A 109 -12.09 13.89 1.07
C MET A 109 -13.36 13.62 1.90
N GLU A 110 -14.10 14.66 2.29
CA GLU A 110 -15.34 14.53 3.04
C GLU A 110 -16.40 13.76 2.26
N ASN A 111 -16.55 14.05 0.96
CA ASN A 111 -17.46 13.31 0.08
C ASN A 111 -17.09 11.83 -0.03
N ILE A 112 -15.79 11.50 -0.11
CA ILE A 112 -15.32 10.10 -0.12
C ILE A 112 -15.63 9.42 1.22
N SER A 113 -15.30 10.07 2.34
CA SER A 113 -15.56 9.54 3.67
C SER A 113 -17.06 9.34 3.92
N GLY A 114 -17.91 10.28 3.49
CA GLY A 114 -19.36 10.18 3.56
C GLY A 114 -19.90 9.00 2.74
N ALA A 115 -19.55 8.94 1.44
CA ALA A 115 -20.01 7.87 0.55
C ALA A 115 -19.58 6.46 1.01
N LEU A 116 -18.36 6.32 1.53
CA LEU A 116 -17.85 5.03 2.03
C LEU A 116 -18.39 4.68 3.42
N GLY A 117 -18.63 5.67 4.28
CA GLY A 117 -19.23 5.48 5.61
C GLY A 117 -20.69 5.03 5.53
N GLU A 118 -21.46 5.56 4.58
CA GLU A 118 -22.86 5.16 4.37
C GLU A 118 -22.97 3.73 3.80
N CYS A 119 -22.04 3.32 2.95
CA CYS A 119 -21.99 1.96 2.39
C CYS A 119 -21.55 0.87 3.40
N ALA A 120 -21.03 1.26 4.58
CA ALA A 120 -20.63 0.33 5.64
C ALA A 120 -21.81 -0.12 6.53
N ASN A 121 -23.00 0.45 6.36
CA ASN A 121 -24.21 0.05 7.05
C ASN A 121 -25.12 -0.73 6.08
N PRO A 122 -25.03 -2.07 6.01
CA PRO A 122 -26.05 -2.82 5.29
C PRO A 122 -27.37 -2.65 6.06
N VAL A 123 -28.30 -1.93 5.44
CA VAL A 123 -29.71 -1.94 5.81
C VAL A 123 -30.16 -3.40 5.79
N GLN A 124 -30.35 -3.99 6.97
CA GLN A 124 -31.07 -5.25 7.11
C GLN A 124 -32.50 -4.99 6.62
N THR A 125 -32.86 -5.60 5.50
CA THR A 125 -34.25 -5.79 5.08
C THR A 125 -34.48 -7.28 4.87
#